data_AF-A0A261WH79-F1
#
_entry.id   AF-A0A261WH79-F1
#
_cell.length_a   1.000
_cell.length_b   1.000
_cell.length_c   1.000
_cell.angle_alpha   90.00
_cell.angle_beta   90.00
_cell.angle_gamma   90.00
#
_symmetry.space_group_name_H-M   'P 1'
#
loop_
_entity.id
_entity.type
_entity.pdbx_description
1 polymer ?
#
loop_
_entity_poly.entity_id
_entity_poly.type
_entity_poly.pdbx_seq_one_letter_code
_entity_poly.pdbx_strand_id
1 'polypeptide(L)'
;MKIINEGLLPVSALTGPIEVTFAAWLNVMEGISYQLLWDDKLTGEVKLIEKGTEPGTILNANIPVDVLTEGKHTIAYRLTNIENGTTSDSPSSPVEVDITQPGAPTLAPIILPRETLNGLTSEELENMGDVLTGTIASYNGMQEGDVVRTYWNDVPGPMAVVTKDDMGLKRVMVDFVRSFLELIGDIEAPVYYTVTDLAGNQSMASETLDVKLQLTVTTPLPTPTIKEATGSTLDPINASAGATVVIDATANLKTGDQVIVQWQGPKGSDTKEKTLTSAEAGQALEVLFAAVLVTANAGQTVSVSYVVNRVNGLVQVSDILALQVVSGLAELPAPRMDTVGADGVVTPSLIPGYGATVRVTYPGMGAQDSVVVNWRGASSHDTAAQVAGSGELQFNVPKALISATAGRSATVTYTVTRAGELAVSTALQLSVKQELVLDTSPVTLAGKIYLLPGSPDLLPNFPAETTVQRHASGGHAPYRYASSNPLVVSVDGNGLASVRGKGTATITATDALGATKSYPVTVTGVIHCIGLGSGSFSQISKASANNGARIPTIHELVEIYTLYGNRWPMGNGNYWSSTVSSAGIGGWNWYYVKNMVSGGNFKLKSHNASLGVGIK
;
A
#
# COMPACT_ATOMS: atom_id res chain seq x y z
N MET A 1 -3.29 85.44 -17.09
CA MET A 1 -3.25 84.00 -17.39
C MET A 1 -1.83 83.60 -17.79
N LYS A 2 -1.33 82.41 -17.42
CA LYS A 2 0.01 81.97 -17.83
C LYS A 2 -0.09 81.45 -19.28
N ILE A 3 0.26 82.29 -20.24
CA ILE A 3 0.42 81.86 -21.64
C ILE A 3 1.51 80.78 -21.65
N ILE A 4 1.18 79.60 -22.14
CA ILE A 4 2.14 78.50 -22.35
C ILE A 4 2.81 78.71 -23.70
N ASN A 5 4.09 78.34 -23.83
CA ASN A 5 4.91 78.38 -25.05
C ASN A 5 4.41 79.29 -26.19
N GLU A 6 5.04 80.45 -26.36
CA GLU A 6 4.94 81.26 -27.59
C GLU A 6 3.54 81.77 -27.99
N GLY A 7 2.54 81.74 -27.10
CA GLY A 7 1.22 82.33 -27.38
C GLY A 7 0.05 81.35 -27.42
N LEU A 8 0.26 80.05 -27.20
CA LEU A 8 -0.81 79.06 -27.23
C LEU A 8 -1.74 79.21 -26.02
N LEU A 9 -3.05 79.32 -26.29
CA LEU A 9 -4.09 79.33 -25.26
C LEU A 9 -4.57 77.89 -25.01
N PRO A 10 -4.59 77.42 -23.76
CA PRO A 10 -5.14 76.10 -23.48
C PRO A 10 -6.66 76.12 -23.70
N VAL A 11 -7.24 75.03 -24.19
CA VAL A 11 -8.68 74.90 -24.49
C VAL A 11 -9.56 75.21 -23.27
N SER A 12 -9.06 74.91 -22.06
CA SER A 12 -9.74 75.24 -20.80
C SER A 12 -9.87 76.75 -20.54
N ALA A 13 -9.07 77.59 -21.21
CA ALA A 13 -9.18 79.05 -21.18
C ALA A 13 -10.38 79.58 -21.95
N LEU A 14 -10.85 78.83 -22.95
CA LEU A 14 -11.74 79.34 -23.99
C LEU A 14 -13.21 79.31 -23.56
N THR A 15 -13.51 78.86 -22.34
CA THR A 15 -14.88 78.78 -21.79
C THR A 15 -15.39 80.10 -21.23
N GLY A 16 -14.58 81.15 -21.18
CA GLY A 16 -14.94 82.46 -20.64
C GLY A 16 -14.02 83.58 -21.17
N PRO A 17 -14.37 84.86 -20.95
CA PRO A 17 -13.54 85.97 -21.42
C PRO A 17 -12.13 85.89 -20.83
N ILE A 18 -11.12 86.05 -21.68
CA ILE A 18 -9.72 85.92 -21.27
C ILE A 18 -9.17 87.28 -20.86
N GLU A 19 -8.77 87.41 -19.60
CA GLU A 19 -8.16 88.63 -19.08
C GLU A 19 -6.73 88.82 -19.61
N VAL A 20 -6.52 89.98 -20.23
CA VAL A 20 -5.25 90.49 -20.74
C VAL A 20 -4.85 91.67 -19.90
N THR A 21 -3.67 91.59 -19.30
CA THR A 21 -3.13 92.64 -18.43
C THR A 21 -1.93 93.32 -19.08
N PHE A 22 -1.87 94.65 -19.05
CA PHE A 22 -0.74 95.42 -19.53
C PHE A 22 -0.51 96.65 -18.66
N ALA A 23 0.74 97.12 -18.59
CA ALA A 23 1.09 98.26 -17.75
C ALA A 23 0.69 99.59 -18.41
N ALA A 24 0.18 100.53 -17.62
CA ALA A 24 -0.07 101.90 -18.04
C ALA A 24 1.25 102.55 -18.51
N TRP A 25 1.20 103.28 -19.62
CA TRP A 25 2.37 103.90 -20.26
C TRP A 25 2.86 105.14 -19.50
N LEU A 26 4.06 105.62 -19.84
CA LEU A 26 4.75 106.69 -19.09
C LEU A 26 3.97 108.01 -19.00
N ASN A 27 3.18 108.33 -20.03
CA ASN A 27 2.37 109.55 -20.12
C ASN A 27 0.86 109.23 -20.04
N VAL A 28 0.47 108.32 -19.15
CA VAL A 28 -0.94 108.00 -18.92
C VAL A 28 -1.66 109.25 -18.38
N MET A 29 -2.83 109.55 -18.95
CA MET A 29 -3.62 110.74 -18.60
C MET A 29 -5.11 110.43 -18.67
N GLU A 30 -5.89 111.19 -17.88
CA GLU A 30 -7.35 111.19 -17.94
C GLU A 30 -7.83 111.63 -19.34
N GLY A 31 -8.98 111.14 -19.80
CA GLY A 31 -9.49 111.43 -21.14
C GLY A 31 -8.97 110.50 -22.24
N ILE A 32 -8.20 109.46 -21.90
CA ILE A 32 -7.85 108.37 -22.81
C ILE A 32 -8.73 107.15 -22.51
N SER A 33 -9.27 106.52 -23.56
CA SER A 33 -9.84 105.18 -23.48
C SER A 33 -8.87 104.15 -24.06
N TYR A 34 -8.99 102.91 -23.60
CA TYR A 34 -8.28 101.75 -24.14
C TYR A 34 -9.25 100.62 -24.48
N GLN A 35 -8.96 99.91 -25.57
CA GLN A 35 -9.72 98.75 -26.03
C GLN A 35 -8.76 97.75 -26.70
N LEU A 36 -9.04 96.45 -26.64
CA LEU A 36 -8.21 95.46 -27.32
C LEU A 36 -8.42 95.50 -28.84
N LEU A 37 -7.37 95.15 -29.58
CA LEU A 37 -7.44 94.75 -30.98
C LEU A 37 -7.17 93.25 -31.06
N TRP A 38 -8.03 92.53 -31.77
CA TRP A 38 -7.85 91.13 -32.17
C TRP A 38 -7.82 91.08 -33.69
N ASP A 39 -6.70 90.63 -34.26
CA ASP A 39 -6.45 90.69 -35.71
C ASP A 39 -6.72 92.08 -36.31
N ASP A 40 -6.16 93.12 -35.68
CA ASP A 40 -6.31 94.55 -36.02
C ASP A 40 -7.75 95.10 -35.92
N LYS A 41 -8.72 94.31 -35.41
CA LYS A 41 -10.11 94.72 -35.19
C LYS A 41 -10.37 95.01 -33.72
N LEU A 42 -11.02 96.13 -33.44
CA LEU A 42 -11.43 96.47 -32.08
C LEU A 42 -12.38 95.41 -31.51
N THR A 43 -12.06 94.89 -30.32
CA THR A 43 -12.83 93.87 -29.62
C THR A 43 -12.92 94.16 -28.13
N GLY A 44 -13.91 93.55 -27.47
CA GLY A 44 -14.16 93.72 -26.05
C GLY A 44 -14.65 95.11 -25.66
N GLU A 45 -14.69 95.36 -24.36
CA GLU A 45 -15.20 96.62 -23.80
C GLU A 45 -14.19 97.76 -23.97
N VAL A 46 -14.71 98.96 -24.27
CA VAL A 46 -13.93 100.20 -24.18
C VAL A 46 -13.88 100.61 -22.70
N LYS A 47 -12.67 100.74 -22.15
CA LYS A 47 -12.46 101.20 -20.78
C LYS A 47 -11.79 102.56 -20.76
N LEU A 48 -12.15 103.39 -19.79
CA LEU A 48 -11.52 104.69 -19.59
C LEU A 48 -10.39 104.58 -18.59
N ILE A 49 -9.35 105.40 -18.77
CA ILE A 49 -8.32 105.57 -17.75
C ILE A 49 -8.95 106.25 -16.53
N GLU A 50 -8.88 105.59 -15.38
CA GLU A 50 -9.41 106.11 -14.13
C GLU A 50 -8.60 107.31 -13.64
N LYS A 51 -9.28 108.25 -12.99
CA LYS A 51 -8.65 109.44 -12.43
C LYS A 51 -7.62 109.05 -11.37
N GLY A 52 -6.36 109.47 -11.58
CA GLY A 52 -5.25 109.16 -10.69
C GLY A 52 -4.47 107.89 -11.04
N THR A 53 -4.72 107.27 -12.21
CA THR A 53 -3.89 106.17 -12.72
C THR A 53 -2.43 106.62 -12.89
N GLU A 54 -1.50 105.93 -12.23
CA GLU A 54 -0.06 106.21 -12.34
C GLU A 54 0.59 105.32 -13.42
N PRO A 55 1.67 105.78 -14.10
CA PRO A 55 2.47 104.94 -14.98
C PRO A 55 2.88 103.62 -14.32
N GLY A 56 2.76 102.51 -15.03
CA GLY A 56 3.04 101.17 -14.50
C GLY A 56 1.87 100.50 -13.78
N THR A 57 0.75 101.20 -13.54
CA THR A 57 -0.49 100.58 -13.03
C THR A 57 -0.95 99.50 -14.00
N ILE A 58 -1.27 98.31 -13.49
CA ILE A 58 -1.73 97.19 -14.32
C ILE A 58 -3.18 97.43 -14.74
N LEU A 59 -3.37 97.65 -16.03
CA LEU A 59 -4.67 97.74 -16.68
C LEU A 59 -5.09 96.36 -17.16
N ASN A 60 -6.41 96.13 -17.25
CA ASN A 60 -6.96 94.89 -17.76
C ASN A 60 -8.03 95.11 -18.81
N ALA A 61 -8.05 94.24 -19.80
CA ALA A 61 -9.12 94.13 -20.76
C ALA A 61 -9.36 92.66 -21.07
N ASN A 62 -10.57 92.32 -21.50
CA ASN A 62 -10.94 90.93 -21.73
C ASN A 62 -11.09 90.67 -23.23
N ILE A 63 -10.49 89.59 -23.71
CA ILE A 63 -10.79 89.02 -25.02
C ILE A 63 -12.15 88.33 -24.90
N PRO A 64 -13.17 88.78 -25.64
CA PRO A 64 -14.47 88.11 -25.66
C PRO A 64 -14.39 86.68 -26.19
N VAL A 65 -15.27 85.79 -25.73
CA VAL A 65 -15.27 84.38 -26.14
C VAL A 65 -15.60 84.22 -27.64
N ASP A 66 -16.41 85.10 -28.21
CA ASP A 66 -16.87 85.04 -29.60
C ASP A 66 -15.77 85.29 -30.64
N VAL A 67 -14.62 85.87 -30.23
CA VAL A 67 -13.46 86.04 -31.12
C VAL A 67 -12.41 84.94 -30.98
N LEU A 68 -12.55 84.03 -30.01
CA LEU A 68 -11.63 82.90 -29.77
C LEU A 68 -11.93 81.75 -30.75
N THR A 69 -11.67 81.98 -32.03
CA THR A 69 -11.81 81.00 -33.10
C THR A 69 -10.51 80.24 -33.33
N GLU A 70 -10.57 79.05 -33.94
CA GLU A 70 -9.37 78.30 -34.37
C GLU A 70 -8.42 79.15 -35.22
N GLY A 71 -7.13 79.12 -34.89
CA GLY A 71 -6.05 79.65 -35.72
C GLY A 71 -5.04 80.54 -34.98
N LYS A 72 -4.18 81.15 -35.80
CA LYS A 72 -3.17 82.11 -35.34
C LYS A 72 -3.74 83.52 -35.41
N HIS A 73 -3.66 84.21 -34.29
CA HIS A 73 -4.21 85.53 -34.05
C HIS A 73 -3.13 86.50 -33.57
N THR A 74 -3.45 87.79 -33.64
CA THR A 74 -2.65 88.84 -32.99
C THR A 74 -3.47 89.62 -31.99
N ILE A 75 -2.84 89.97 -30.87
CA ILE A 75 -3.43 90.84 -29.86
C ILE A 75 -2.62 92.12 -29.66
N ALA A 76 -3.33 93.25 -29.62
CA ALA A 76 -2.82 94.56 -29.27
C ALA A 76 -3.87 95.35 -28.46
N TYR A 77 -3.57 96.58 -28.06
CA TYR A 77 -4.56 97.52 -27.53
C TYR A 77 -4.48 98.87 -28.25
N ARG A 78 -5.63 99.48 -28.52
CA ARG A 78 -5.77 100.84 -29.07
C ARG A 78 -6.05 101.82 -27.94
N LEU A 79 -5.26 102.87 -27.87
CA LEU A 79 -5.53 104.05 -27.07
C LEU A 79 -6.28 105.07 -27.93
N THR A 80 -7.35 105.67 -27.41
CA THR A 80 -8.12 106.71 -28.10
C THR A 80 -8.27 107.92 -27.18
N ASN A 81 -7.89 109.10 -27.66
CA ASN A 81 -8.19 110.35 -26.97
C ASN A 81 -9.66 110.73 -27.22
N ILE A 82 -10.46 110.86 -26.16
CA ILE A 82 -11.91 111.07 -26.27
C ILE A 82 -12.29 112.50 -26.72
N GLU A 83 -11.37 113.46 -26.59
CA GLU A 83 -11.64 114.86 -26.94
C GLU A 83 -11.45 115.13 -28.44
N ASN A 84 -10.44 114.52 -29.06
CA ASN A 84 -10.06 114.80 -30.45
C ASN A 84 -10.06 113.57 -31.37
N GLY A 85 -10.29 112.37 -30.83
CA GLY A 85 -10.37 111.13 -31.59
C GLY A 85 -9.04 110.57 -32.10
N THR A 86 -7.88 111.12 -31.70
CA THR A 86 -6.58 110.57 -32.12
C THR A 86 -6.34 109.21 -31.48
N THR A 87 -5.86 108.24 -32.28
CA THR A 87 -5.64 106.86 -31.84
C THR A 87 -4.16 106.46 -31.91
N SER A 88 -3.73 105.56 -31.03
CA SER A 88 -2.40 104.92 -31.07
C SER A 88 -2.50 103.46 -30.64
N ASP A 89 -1.88 102.56 -31.39
CA ASP A 89 -1.92 101.11 -31.12
C ASP A 89 -0.62 100.63 -30.47
N SER A 90 -0.72 99.62 -29.61
CA SER A 90 0.45 98.91 -29.09
C SER A 90 1.07 98.00 -30.17
N PRO A 91 2.32 97.53 -29.98
CA PRO A 91 2.82 96.39 -30.72
C PRO A 91 1.88 95.19 -30.55
N SER A 92 1.75 94.40 -31.62
CA SER A 92 0.99 93.15 -31.60
C SER A 92 1.81 92.00 -31.02
N SER A 93 1.15 91.10 -30.29
CA SER A 93 1.73 89.83 -29.81
C SER A 93 0.98 88.65 -30.44
N PRO A 94 1.67 87.57 -30.85
CA PRO A 94 1.01 86.39 -31.41
C PRO A 94 0.28 85.62 -30.32
N VAL A 95 -0.88 85.08 -30.68
CA VAL A 95 -1.70 84.19 -29.85
C VAL A 95 -2.21 83.07 -30.75
N GLU A 96 -2.15 81.82 -30.31
CA GLU A 96 -2.67 80.68 -31.04
C GLU A 96 -3.83 80.06 -30.26
N VAL A 97 -4.95 79.88 -30.95
CA VAL A 97 -6.14 79.21 -30.43
C VAL A 97 -6.26 77.90 -31.20
N ASP A 98 -5.98 76.80 -30.51
CA ASP A 98 -6.15 75.45 -31.04
C ASP A 98 -7.30 74.78 -30.29
N ILE A 99 -8.38 74.52 -31.02
CA ILE A 99 -9.56 73.78 -30.56
C ILE A 99 -9.75 72.47 -31.33
N THR A 100 -8.77 72.10 -32.16
CA THR A 100 -8.85 70.94 -33.04
C THR A 100 -8.32 69.72 -32.31
N GLN A 101 -9.20 68.75 -32.08
CA GLN A 101 -8.79 67.50 -31.43
C GLN A 101 -7.78 66.72 -32.29
N PRO A 102 -6.70 66.18 -31.69
CA PRO A 102 -5.78 65.31 -32.41
C PRO A 102 -6.46 63.98 -32.78
N GLY A 103 -5.99 63.36 -33.86
CA GLY A 103 -6.39 62.01 -34.25
C GLY A 103 -7.70 61.89 -35.06
N ALA A 104 -8.38 62.98 -35.37
CA ALA A 104 -9.57 62.94 -36.25
C ALA A 104 -9.21 62.55 -37.70
N PRO A 105 -10.06 61.79 -38.43
CA PRO A 105 -11.37 61.26 -38.00
C PRO A 105 -11.28 59.91 -37.27
N THR A 106 -10.11 59.28 -37.19
CA THR A 106 -9.93 57.93 -36.63
C THR A 106 -8.56 57.79 -35.97
N LEU A 107 -8.53 57.18 -34.79
CA LEU A 107 -7.29 56.76 -34.12
C LEU A 107 -7.11 55.25 -34.23
N ALA A 108 -6.03 54.82 -34.87
CA ALA A 108 -5.68 53.42 -35.04
C ALA A 108 -5.48 52.72 -33.67
N PRO A 109 -5.73 51.40 -33.58
CA PRO A 109 -5.50 50.68 -32.34
C PRO A 109 -4.02 50.65 -31.98
N ILE A 110 -3.74 50.47 -30.69
CA ILE A 110 -2.39 50.17 -30.23
C ILE A 110 -1.88 48.88 -30.90
N ILE A 111 -0.62 48.87 -31.31
CA ILE A 111 -0.01 47.71 -31.96
C ILE A 111 0.81 46.97 -30.89
N LEU A 112 0.37 45.75 -30.58
CA LEU A 112 1.03 44.87 -29.62
C LEU A 112 1.83 43.75 -30.34
N PRO A 113 2.82 43.14 -29.67
CA PRO A 113 3.54 41.97 -30.15
C PRO A 113 2.61 40.78 -30.42
N ARG A 114 3.01 39.87 -31.31
CA ARG A 114 2.19 38.73 -31.76
C ARG A 114 1.85 37.74 -30.64
N GLU A 115 2.63 37.76 -29.56
CA GLU A 115 2.48 36.93 -28.37
C GLU A 115 1.12 37.21 -27.68
N THR A 116 0.49 38.37 -27.92
CA THR A 116 -0.84 38.68 -27.38
C THR A 116 -2.00 38.06 -28.16
N LEU A 117 -1.78 37.56 -29.38
CA LEU A 117 -2.86 37.11 -30.29
C LEU A 117 -3.65 35.90 -29.78
N ASN A 118 -3.01 35.00 -29.02
CA ASN A 118 -3.65 33.79 -28.46
C ASN A 118 -3.80 33.87 -26.94
N GLY A 119 -3.62 35.07 -26.40
CA GLY A 119 -3.54 35.36 -24.99
C GLY A 119 -2.12 35.25 -24.45
N LEU A 120 -1.70 36.29 -23.73
CA LEU A 120 -0.35 36.44 -23.19
C LEU A 120 -0.21 35.62 -21.90
N THR A 121 0.69 34.64 -21.92
CA THR A 121 1.02 33.82 -20.75
C THR A 121 2.14 34.44 -19.92
N SER A 122 2.28 33.98 -18.67
CA SER A 122 3.37 34.44 -17.78
C SER A 122 4.76 34.13 -18.32
N GLU A 123 4.92 32.97 -18.98
CA GLU A 123 6.18 32.52 -19.59
C GLU A 123 6.53 33.37 -20.83
N GLU A 124 5.55 33.68 -21.68
CA GLU A 124 5.76 34.59 -22.81
C GLU A 124 6.16 35.98 -22.33
N LEU A 125 5.53 36.50 -21.28
CA LEU A 125 5.89 37.79 -20.68
C LEU A 125 7.30 37.77 -20.06
N GLU A 126 7.70 36.68 -19.40
CA GLU A 126 9.05 36.50 -18.86
C GLU A 126 10.10 36.50 -19.98
N ASN A 127 9.83 35.80 -21.08
CA ASN A 127 10.68 35.79 -22.28
C ASN A 127 10.79 37.17 -22.95
N MET A 128 9.84 38.06 -22.70
CA MET A 128 9.84 39.45 -23.14
C MET A 128 10.54 40.40 -22.14
N GLY A 129 11.09 39.89 -21.05
CA GLY A 129 11.76 40.70 -20.03
C GLY A 129 10.80 41.40 -19.08
N ASP A 130 9.64 40.78 -18.79
CA ASP A 130 8.61 41.27 -17.87
C ASP A 130 7.93 42.58 -18.29
N VAL A 131 8.02 42.93 -19.57
CA VAL A 131 7.42 44.13 -20.15
C VAL A 131 6.73 43.79 -21.47
N LEU A 132 5.44 44.13 -21.57
CA LEU A 132 4.70 44.13 -22.82
C LEU A 132 4.78 45.53 -23.42
N THR A 133 5.60 45.71 -24.45
CA THR A 133 5.77 46.99 -25.13
C THR A 133 4.77 47.14 -26.28
N GLY A 134 3.87 48.11 -26.18
CA GLY A 134 2.98 48.52 -27.26
C GLY A 134 3.52 49.69 -28.06
N THR A 135 3.13 49.78 -29.33
CA THR A 135 3.53 50.86 -30.23
C THR A 135 2.32 51.58 -30.79
N ILE A 136 2.39 52.91 -30.85
CA ILE A 136 1.34 53.76 -31.39
C ILE A 136 1.86 54.41 -32.68
N ALA A 137 1.13 54.19 -33.76
CA ALA A 137 1.45 54.75 -35.06
C ALA A 137 1.22 56.28 -35.07
N SER A 138 1.81 56.96 -36.06
CA SER A 138 1.52 58.37 -36.29
C SER A 138 0.03 58.60 -36.53
N TYR A 139 -0.48 59.69 -35.97
CA TYR A 139 -1.87 60.11 -36.10
C TYR A 139 -1.95 61.55 -36.61
N ASN A 140 -3.13 61.94 -37.09
CA ASN A 140 -3.36 63.28 -37.59
C ASN A 140 -3.23 64.32 -36.47
N GLY A 141 -2.50 65.42 -36.73
CA GLY A 141 -2.23 66.45 -35.72
C GLY A 141 -1.16 66.08 -34.69
N MET A 142 -0.43 64.98 -34.86
CA MET A 142 0.67 64.59 -33.96
C MET A 142 1.75 65.67 -33.86
N GLN A 143 2.01 66.13 -32.63
CA GLN A 143 3.02 67.12 -32.30
C GLN A 143 3.87 66.69 -31.10
N GLU A 144 5.07 67.29 -30.98
CA GLU A 144 5.95 67.05 -29.84
C GLU A 144 5.29 67.65 -28.60
N GLY A 145 5.20 66.86 -27.53
CA GLY A 145 4.54 67.24 -26.29
C GLY A 145 3.11 66.72 -26.16
N ASP A 146 2.53 66.14 -27.21
CA ASP A 146 1.25 65.43 -27.10
C ASP A 146 1.38 64.30 -26.07
N VAL A 147 0.35 64.09 -25.28
CA VAL A 147 0.34 63.10 -24.21
C VAL A 147 -0.59 61.95 -24.58
N VAL A 148 -0.01 60.78 -24.75
CA VAL A 148 -0.73 59.51 -24.88
C VAL A 148 -1.05 58.97 -23.49
N ARG A 149 -2.31 58.62 -23.26
CA ARG A 149 -2.74 57.85 -22.09
C ARG A 149 -3.38 56.56 -22.53
N THR A 150 -2.82 55.44 -22.08
CA THR A 150 -3.36 54.10 -22.37
C THR A 150 -4.35 53.66 -21.30
N TYR A 151 -5.21 52.71 -21.67
CA TYR A 151 -6.22 52.13 -20.82
C TYR A 151 -6.33 50.63 -21.10
N TRP A 152 -6.49 49.85 -20.04
CA TRP A 152 -6.85 48.44 -20.12
C TRP A 152 -8.21 48.27 -19.46
N ASN A 153 -9.25 48.06 -20.26
CA ASN A 153 -10.63 48.32 -19.83
C ASN A 153 -10.76 49.73 -19.21
N ASP A 154 -11.27 49.86 -17.99
CA ASP A 154 -11.39 51.13 -17.27
C ASP A 154 -10.14 51.48 -16.44
N VAL A 155 -9.09 50.64 -16.44
CA VAL A 155 -7.89 50.85 -15.62
C VAL A 155 -6.90 51.73 -16.39
N PRO A 156 -6.54 52.94 -15.89
CA PRO A 156 -5.54 53.77 -16.52
C PRO A 156 -4.17 53.07 -16.53
N GLY A 157 -3.60 52.96 -17.71
CA GLY A 157 -2.31 52.35 -17.97
C GLY A 157 -1.15 53.36 -17.99
N PRO A 158 0.03 52.94 -18.49
CA PRO A 158 1.17 53.82 -18.70
C PRO A 158 0.83 54.98 -19.64
N MET A 159 1.49 56.11 -19.41
CA MET A 159 1.42 57.30 -20.25
C MET A 159 2.73 57.49 -20.99
N ALA A 160 2.67 58.06 -22.20
CA ALA A 160 3.84 58.47 -22.97
C ALA A 160 3.67 59.90 -23.48
N VAL A 161 4.77 60.64 -23.57
CA VAL A 161 4.80 61.98 -24.18
C VAL A 161 5.47 61.84 -25.53
N VAL A 162 4.84 62.38 -26.57
CA VAL A 162 5.37 62.38 -27.93
C VAL A 162 6.62 63.25 -27.98
N THR A 163 7.72 62.69 -28.47
CA THR A 163 8.99 63.37 -28.70
C THR A 163 9.25 63.55 -30.20
N LYS A 164 10.25 64.35 -30.58
CA LYS A 164 10.70 64.45 -31.99
C LYS A 164 11.11 63.11 -32.57
N ASP A 165 11.58 62.20 -31.72
CA ASP A 165 11.99 60.85 -32.12
C ASP A 165 10.80 59.90 -32.32
N ASP A 166 9.57 60.28 -31.99
CA ASP A 166 8.39 59.44 -32.21
C ASP A 166 7.69 59.74 -33.55
N MET A 167 8.21 60.71 -34.31
CA MET A 167 7.59 61.22 -35.52
C MET A 167 8.05 60.49 -36.80
N GLY A 168 7.20 60.50 -37.83
CA GLY A 168 7.51 59.92 -39.14
C GLY A 168 7.36 58.40 -39.19
N LEU A 169 8.45 57.68 -39.44
CA LEU A 169 8.45 56.20 -39.46
C LEU A 169 8.63 55.57 -38.07
N LYS A 170 9.00 56.39 -37.09
CA LYS A 170 9.12 55.96 -35.69
C LYS A 170 7.74 56.01 -35.02
N ARG A 171 7.63 55.42 -33.83
CA ARG A 171 6.37 55.20 -33.13
C ARG A 171 6.54 55.51 -31.65
N VAL A 172 5.48 55.99 -31.03
CA VAL A 172 5.43 56.18 -29.58
C VAL A 172 5.38 54.81 -28.92
N MET A 173 6.27 54.58 -27.97
CA MET A 173 6.39 53.33 -27.22
C MET A 173 5.70 53.46 -25.86
N VAL A 174 4.92 52.46 -25.47
CA VAL A 174 4.26 52.38 -24.16
C VAL A 174 4.51 51.01 -23.53
N ASP A 175 5.09 51.01 -22.33
CA ASP A 175 5.53 49.78 -21.65
C ASP A 175 4.56 49.38 -20.55
N PHE A 176 3.84 48.29 -20.77
CA PHE A 176 3.00 47.65 -19.75
C PHE A 176 3.88 46.67 -18.95
N VAL A 177 4.34 47.12 -17.78
CA VAL A 177 5.16 46.30 -16.87
C VAL A 177 4.36 45.17 -16.23
N ARG A 178 5.02 44.04 -15.90
CA ARG A 178 4.39 42.87 -15.26
C ARG A 178 3.48 43.22 -14.09
N SER A 179 3.91 44.10 -13.18
CA SER A 179 3.11 44.48 -12.00
C SER A 179 1.79 45.17 -12.37
N PHE A 180 1.73 45.90 -13.48
CA PHE A 180 0.49 46.47 -14.00
C PHE A 180 -0.40 45.37 -14.58
N LEU A 181 0.17 44.45 -15.36
CA LEU A 181 -0.61 43.36 -15.97
C LEU A 181 -1.14 42.36 -14.91
N GLU A 182 -0.38 42.10 -13.86
CA GLU A 182 -0.81 41.31 -12.70
C GLU A 182 -1.91 42.01 -11.89
N LEU A 183 -1.91 43.35 -11.83
CA LEU A 183 -2.98 44.12 -11.22
C LEU A 183 -4.31 43.98 -12.00
N ILE A 184 -4.24 43.90 -13.34
CA ILE A 184 -5.42 43.63 -14.18
C ILE A 184 -5.95 42.21 -13.92
N GLY A 185 -5.04 41.24 -13.79
CA GLY A 185 -5.36 39.83 -13.60
C GLY A 185 -5.73 39.12 -14.90
N ASP A 186 -6.07 37.83 -14.79
CA ASP A 186 -6.44 37.02 -15.95
C ASP A 186 -7.84 37.43 -16.46
N ILE A 187 -7.86 38.12 -17.60
CA ILE A 187 -9.07 38.64 -18.23
C ILE A 187 -8.86 38.78 -19.74
N GLU A 188 -9.92 38.73 -20.52
CA GLU A 188 -9.93 39.21 -21.90
C GLU A 188 -10.62 40.57 -21.93
N ALA A 189 -9.85 41.62 -22.26
CA ALA A 189 -10.30 43.00 -22.13
C ALA A 189 -9.72 43.91 -23.22
N PRO A 190 -10.46 44.98 -23.59
CA PRO A 190 -10.02 45.92 -24.62
C PRO A 190 -8.89 46.82 -24.11
N VAL A 191 -7.86 46.99 -24.94
CA VAL A 191 -6.79 47.96 -24.75
C VAL A 191 -6.95 49.09 -25.76
N TYR A 192 -6.92 50.33 -25.28
CA TYR A 192 -7.05 51.53 -26.12
C TYR A 192 -6.26 52.70 -25.53
N TYR A 193 -6.19 53.80 -26.26
CA TYR A 193 -5.56 55.03 -25.79
C TYR A 193 -6.31 56.28 -26.21
N THR A 194 -6.02 57.39 -25.53
CA THR A 194 -6.38 58.75 -25.94
C THR A 194 -5.12 59.59 -26.06
N VAL A 195 -5.20 60.65 -26.86
CA VAL A 195 -4.16 61.65 -27.02
C VAL A 195 -4.68 62.98 -26.52
N THR A 196 -3.86 63.74 -25.81
CA THR A 196 -4.13 65.14 -25.45
C THR A 196 -3.03 66.01 -26.03
N ASP A 197 -3.39 66.98 -26.86
CA ASP A 197 -2.42 67.91 -27.43
C ASP A 197 -1.90 68.93 -26.39
N LEU A 198 -1.00 69.82 -26.82
CA LEU A 198 -0.45 70.89 -26.00
C LEU A 198 -1.48 71.93 -25.54
N ALA A 199 -2.54 72.16 -26.32
CA ALA A 199 -3.64 73.06 -25.95
C ALA A 199 -4.58 72.39 -24.93
N GLY A 200 -4.52 71.07 -24.78
CA GLY A 200 -5.37 70.28 -23.90
C GLY A 200 -6.61 69.71 -24.60
N ASN A 201 -6.70 69.76 -25.93
CA ASN A 201 -7.76 69.06 -26.64
C ASN A 201 -7.51 67.55 -26.56
N GLN A 202 -8.49 66.83 -26.02
CA GLN A 202 -8.45 65.38 -25.96
C GLN A 202 -9.06 64.79 -27.22
N SER A 203 -8.40 63.80 -27.81
CA SER A 203 -8.91 63.00 -28.92
C SER A 203 -10.12 62.14 -28.54
N MET A 204 -10.76 61.54 -29.54
CA MET A 204 -11.56 60.32 -29.37
C MET A 204 -10.71 59.18 -28.79
N ALA A 205 -11.34 58.12 -28.29
CA ALA A 205 -10.63 56.88 -27.99
C ALA A 205 -10.13 56.22 -29.28
N SER A 206 -8.97 55.58 -29.24
CA SER A 206 -8.52 54.72 -30.33
C SER A 206 -9.49 53.55 -30.55
N GLU A 207 -9.41 52.92 -31.72
CA GLU A 207 -9.94 51.57 -31.88
C GLU A 207 -9.34 50.66 -30.79
N THR A 208 -10.14 49.71 -30.31
CA THR A 208 -9.77 48.79 -29.22
C THR A 208 -9.10 47.55 -29.78
N LEU A 209 -8.13 47.03 -29.04
CA LEU A 209 -7.56 45.69 -29.26
C LEU A 209 -7.87 44.82 -28.05
N ASP A 210 -8.67 43.77 -28.21
CA ASP A 210 -8.93 42.81 -27.13
C ASP A 210 -7.69 41.95 -26.88
N VAL A 211 -7.26 41.91 -25.63
CA VAL A 211 -6.11 41.12 -25.20
C VAL A 211 -6.53 40.21 -24.05
N LYS A 212 -6.24 38.92 -24.22
CA LYS A 212 -6.44 37.90 -23.19
C LYS A 212 -5.19 37.74 -22.34
N LEU A 213 -5.26 38.05 -21.05
CA LEU A 213 -4.20 37.79 -20.09
C LEU A 213 -4.40 36.42 -19.42
N GLN A 214 -3.32 35.63 -19.39
CA GLN A 214 -3.24 34.32 -18.75
C GLN A 214 -1.92 34.22 -17.97
N LEU A 215 -1.68 35.21 -17.12
CA LEU A 215 -0.44 35.34 -16.36
C LEU A 215 -0.41 34.38 -15.16
N THR A 216 -1.55 33.81 -14.77
CA THR A 216 -1.59 32.71 -13.80
C THR A 216 -1.32 31.38 -14.48
N VAL A 217 -0.07 30.93 -14.50
CA VAL A 217 0.23 29.54 -14.88
C VAL A 217 -0.22 28.62 -13.74
N THR A 218 -1.35 27.96 -13.92
CA THR A 218 -1.77 26.87 -13.03
C THR A 218 -1.08 25.60 -13.47
N THR A 219 0.04 25.27 -12.84
CA THR A 219 0.56 23.89 -12.96
C THR A 219 -0.47 22.95 -12.33
N PRO A 220 -0.92 21.90 -13.05
CA PRO A 220 -1.86 20.94 -12.48
C PRO A 220 -1.26 20.30 -11.25
N LEU A 221 -2.05 20.21 -10.18
CA LEU A 221 -1.64 19.58 -8.93
C LEU A 221 -1.48 18.06 -9.12
N PRO A 222 -0.46 17.42 -8.52
CA PRO A 222 -0.30 15.97 -8.62
C PRO A 222 -1.48 15.24 -7.98
N THR A 223 -1.95 14.15 -8.58
CA THR A 223 -2.97 13.27 -7.98
C THR A 223 -2.47 12.75 -6.61
N PRO A 224 -3.30 12.75 -5.55
CA PRO A 224 -2.87 12.21 -4.27
C PRO A 224 -2.63 10.69 -4.35
N THR A 225 -1.78 10.17 -3.48
CA THR A 225 -1.56 8.72 -3.30
C THR A 225 -1.83 8.29 -1.87
N ILE A 226 -2.04 7.00 -1.63
CA ILE A 226 -2.19 6.44 -0.28
C ILE A 226 -0.98 5.55 0.01
N LYS A 227 -0.25 5.86 1.09
CA LYS A 227 1.00 5.17 1.46
C LYS A 227 0.81 3.67 1.72
N GLU A 228 -0.34 3.29 2.28
CA GLU A 228 -0.70 1.92 2.64
C GLU A 228 -1.39 1.16 1.49
N ALA A 229 -1.66 1.82 0.36
CA ALA A 229 -2.29 1.23 -0.81
C ALA A 229 -1.25 0.69 -1.80
N THR A 230 -1.64 -0.33 -2.57
CA THR A 230 -0.90 -0.77 -3.75
C THR A 230 -1.61 -0.22 -4.98
N GLY A 231 -1.05 0.84 -5.57
CA GLY A 231 -1.72 1.59 -6.65
C GLY A 231 -3.01 2.24 -6.14
N SER A 232 -4.15 1.90 -6.75
CA SER A 232 -5.48 2.40 -6.38
C SER A 232 -6.26 1.46 -5.46
N THR A 233 -5.61 0.43 -4.88
CA THR A 233 -6.28 -0.56 -4.03
C THR A 233 -5.71 -0.53 -2.62
N LEU A 234 -6.57 -0.32 -1.63
CA LEU A 234 -6.22 -0.33 -0.21
C LEU A 234 -6.80 -1.57 0.48
N ASP A 235 -5.92 -2.37 1.05
CA ASP A 235 -6.30 -3.39 2.03
C ASP A 235 -6.37 -2.76 3.44
N PRO A 236 -7.52 -2.81 4.13
CA PRO A 236 -7.66 -2.33 5.50
C PRO A 236 -6.58 -2.85 6.47
N ILE A 237 -5.99 -4.03 6.25
CA ILE A 237 -4.93 -4.56 7.13
C ILE A 237 -3.65 -3.73 7.09
N ASN A 238 -3.32 -3.14 5.94
CA ASN A 238 -2.15 -2.29 5.77
C ASN A 238 -2.34 -0.93 6.45
N ALA A 239 -3.60 -0.55 6.69
CA ALA A 239 -4.01 0.73 7.29
C ALA A 239 -4.56 0.56 8.73
N SER A 240 -3.99 -0.38 9.50
CA SER A 240 -4.40 -0.62 10.91
C SER A 240 -4.22 0.61 11.82
N ALA A 241 -3.27 1.49 11.51
CA ALA A 241 -3.07 2.78 12.17
C ALA A 241 -3.81 3.95 11.48
N GLY A 242 -4.49 3.69 10.37
CA GLY A 242 -5.07 4.69 9.47
C GLY A 242 -4.46 4.62 8.07
N ALA A 243 -5.05 5.40 7.15
CA ALA A 243 -4.54 5.56 5.79
C ALA A 243 -3.96 6.97 5.62
N THR A 244 -2.74 7.05 5.12
CA THR A 244 -1.98 8.28 4.95
C THR A 244 -2.08 8.75 3.50
N VAL A 245 -2.78 9.87 3.31
CA VAL A 245 -2.82 10.57 2.01
C VAL A 245 -1.50 11.33 1.85
N VAL A 246 -0.83 11.12 0.73
CA VAL A 246 0.43 11.77 0.36
C VAL A 246 0.18 12.69 -0.83
N ILE A 247 0.49 13.97 -0.63
CA ILE A 247 0.57 14.98 -1.69
C ILE A 247 2.05 15.18 -1.99
N ASP A 248 2.45 14.87 -3.22
CA ASP A 248 3.85 14.88 -3.65
C ASP A 248 4.44 16.31 -3.63
N ALA A 249 5.77 16.40 -3.41
CA ALA A 249 6.48 17.68 -3.35
C ALA A 249 6.38 18.49 -4.66
N THR A 250 6.08 17.84 -5.79
CA THR A 250 5.80 18.49 -7.09
C THR A 250 4.56 19.39 -7.06
N ALA A 251 3.69 19.30 -6.05
CA ALA A 251 2.63 20.27 -5.79
C ALA A 251 3.17 21.68 -5.48
N ASN A 252 4.47 21.80 -5.17
CA ASN A 252 5.19 23.05 -4.91
C ASN A 252 4.46 23.92 -3.86
N LEU A 253 4.04 23.29 -2.76
CA LEU A 253 3.33 23.96 -1.66
C LEU A 253 4.26 24.97 -0.98
N LYS A 254 3.77 26.18 -0.72
CA LYS A 254 4.50 27.28 -0.10
C LYS A 254 4.02 27.51 1.33
N THR A 255 4.85 28.18 2.13
CA THR A 255 4.45 28.63 3.46
C THR A 255 3.21 29.51 3.38
N GLY A 256 2.22 29.24 4.23
CA GLY A 256 0.96 29.96 4.28
C GLY A 256 -0.13 29.40 3.35
N ASP A 257 0.20 28.49 2.41
CA ASP A 257 -0.82 27.77 1.64
C ASP A 257 -1.73 27.00 2.60
N GLN A 258 -3.03 26.94 2.31
CA GLN A 258 -4.00 26.16 3.08
C GLN A 258 -4.46 24.98 2.22
N VAL A 259 -4.22 23.77 2.70
CA VAL A 259 -4.55 22.53 2.00
C VAL A 259 -5.72 21.85 2.69
N ILE A 260 -6.77 21.57 1.93
CA ILE A 260 -7.97 20.85 2.37
C ILE A 260 -7.97 19.48 1.68
N VAL A 261 -7.72 18.41 2.42
CA VAL A 261 -7.74 17.03 1.92
C VAL A 261 -9.09 16.39 2.23
N GLN A 262 -9.71 15.81 1.21
CA GLN A 262 -11.03 15.21 1.30
C GLN A 262 -10.96 13.71 1.04
N TRP A 263 -11.55 12.93 1.94
CA TRP A 263 -11.79 11.51 1.80
C TRP A 263 -13.30 11.27 1.75
N GLN A 264 -13.83 10.95 0.59
CA GLN A 264 -15.27 10.82 0.37
C GLN A 264 -15.64 9.38 0.04
N GLY A 265 -16.35 8.73 0.96
CA GLY A 265 -16.77 7.33 0.84
C GLY A 265 -18.27 7.15 1.10
N PRO A 266 -18.95 6.18 0.45
CA PRO A 266 -20.39 5.96 0.62
C PRO A 266 -20.81 5.61 2.05
N LYS A 267 -19.90 5.04 2.86
CA LYS A 267 -20.17 4.59 4.23
C LYS A 267 -19.47 5.45 5.29
N GLY A 268 -18.70 6.44 4.86
CA GLY A 268 -17.98 7.36 5.74
C GLY A 268 -17.14 8.33 4.94
N SER A 269 -17.16 9.60 5.35
CA SER A 269 -16.34 10.65 4.75
C SER A 269 -15.69 11.47 5.86
N ASP A 270 -14.52 12.04 5.58
CA ASP A 270 -13.81 12.95 6.49
C ASP A 270 -13.08 14.02 5.68
N THR A 271 -12.75 15.14 6.32
CA THR A 271 -12.00 16.24 5.72
C THR A 271 -10.98 16.75 6.71
N LYS A 272 -9.76 16.95 6.23
CA LYS A 272 -8.65 17.49 7.02
C LYS A 272 -8.16 18.77 6.36
N GLU A 273 -7.86 19.75 7.19
CA GLU A 273 -7.34 21.03 6.76
C GLU A 273 -6.00 21.30 7.43
N LYS A 274 -5.06 21.87 6.66
CA LYS A 274 -3.73 22.21 7.16
C LYS A 274 -3.19 23.46 6.48
N THR A 275 -2.75 24.42 7.29
CA THR A 275 -1.96 25.58 6.83
C THR A 275 -0.48 25.22 6.87
N LEU A 276 0.23 25.44 5.77
CA LEU A 276 1.63 25.04 5.59
C LEU A 276 2.57 25.98 6.37
N THR A 277 3.47 25.38 7.16
CA THR A 277 4.52 26.11 7.86
C THR A 277 5.78 26.29 7.00
N SER A 278 6.76 27.05 7.49
CA SER A 278 8.06 27.20 6.81
C SER A 278 8.87 25.90 6.74
N ALA A 279 8.68 24.99 7.70
CA ALA A 279 9.37 23.70 7.72
C ALA A 279 8.83 22.70 6.68
N GLU A 280 7.59 22.90 6.22
CA GLU A 280 6.86 21.97 5.33
C GLU A 280 6.83 22.45 3.87
N ALA A 281 7.15 23.73 3.64
CA ALA A 281 7.18 24.31 2.31
C ALA A 281 8.16 23.55 1.39
N GLY A 282 7.70 23.21 0.19
CA GLY A 282 8.46 22.45 -0.80
C GLY A 282 8.65 20.96 -0.48
N GLN A 283 8.07 20.44 0.61
CA GLN A 283 8.11 19.01 0.94
C GLN A 283 6.78 18.33 0.58
N ALA A 284 6.80 17.00 0.51
CA ALA A 284 5.57 16.21 0.41
C ALA A 284 4.74 16.36 1.70
N LEU A 285 3.43 16.48 1.55
CA LEU A 285 2.50 16.61 2.67
C LEU A 285 1.81 15.27 2.94
N GLU A 286 1.99 14.73 4.15
CA GLU A 286 1.30 13.53 4.61
C GLU A 286 0.13 13.91 5.54
N VAL A 287 -1.05 13.35 5.28
CA VAL A 287 -2.28 13.57 6.07
C VAL A 287 -2.92 12.23 6.43
N LEU A 288 -2.97 11.92 7.73
CA LEU A 288 -3.50 10.66 8.24
C LEU A 288 -5.02 10.71 8.45
N PHE A 289 -5.72 9.74 7.88
CA PHE A 289 -7.14 9.45 8.11
C PHE A 289 -7.31 8.20 8.97
N ALA A 290 -8.29 8.21 9.88
CA ALA A 290 -8.41 7.19 10.93
C ALA A 290 -8.76 5.80 10.36
N ALA A 291 -8.22 4.74 10.98
CA ALA A 291 -8.48 3.34 10.58
C ALA A 291 -9.98 2.96 10.57
N VAL A 292 -10.78 3.59 11.43
CA VAL A 292 -12.24 3.39 11.47
C VAL A 292 -12.93 3.87 10.19
N LEU A 293 -12.42 4.93 9.55
CA LEU A 293 -12.95 5.45 8.28
C LEU A 293 -12.64 4.50 7.12
N VAL A 294 -11.43 3.92 7.11
CA VAL A 294 -11.02 2.89 6.14
C VAL A 294 -11.91 1.66 6.30
N THR A 295 -12.08 1.19 7.54
CA THR A 295 -12.90 0.02 7.86
C THR A 295 -14.37 0.23 7.49
N ALA A 296 -14.93 1.41 7.76
CA ALA A 296 -16.31 1.75 7.41
C ALA A 296 -16.57 1.64 5.90
N ASN A 297 -15.61 2.05 5.09
CA ASN A 297 -15.69 1.99 3.63
C ASN A 297 -15.20 0.67 3.01
N ALA A 298 -14.96 -0.38 3.80
CA ALA A 298 -14.57 -1.68 3.28
C ALA A 298 -15.57 -2.20 2.21
N GLY A 299 -15.03 -2.63 1.08
CA GLY A 299 -15.77 -3.10 -0.09
C GLY A 299 -16.37 -1.99 -0.94
N GLN A 300 -15.98 -0.73 -0.74
CA GLN A 300 -16.45 0.42 -1.51
C GLN A 300 -15.29 1.09 -2.26
N THR A 301 -15.64 1.93 -3.23
CA THR A 301 -14.69 2.87 -3.83
C THR A 301 -14.86 4.23 -3.17
N VAL A 302 -13.74 4.79 -2.70
CA VAL A 302 -13.65 6.10 -2.07
C VAL A 302 -13.01 7.06 -3.07
N SER A 303 -13.47 8.31 -3.09
CA SER A 303 -12.81 9.40 -3.82
C SER A 303 -11.91 10.20 -2.88
N VAL A 304 -10.62 10.32 -3.21
CA VAL A 304 -9.65 11.12 -2.46
C VAL A 304 -9.11 12.25 -3.33
N SER A 305 -9.21 13.49 -2.86
CA SER A 305 -8.73 14.68 -3.56
C SER A 305 -8.32 15.77 -2.57
N TYR A 306 -7.69 16.83 -3.05
CA TYR A 306 -7.36 17.99 -2.22
C TYR A 306 -7.48 19.32 -2.96
N VAL A 307 -7.69 20.37 -2.17
CA VAL A 307 -7.75 21.77 -2.62
C VAL A 307 -6.60 22.53 -1.99
N VAL A 308 -5.90 23.36 -2.76
CA VAL A 308 -4.85 24.27 -2.28
C VAL A 308 -5.32 25.70 -2.47
N ASN A 309 -5.56 26.41 -1.37
CA ASN A 309 -5.77 27.85 -1.36
C ASN A 309 -4.40 28.52 -1.15
N ARG A 310 -3.86 29.11 -2.22
CA ARG A 310 -2.57 29.79 -2.20
C ARG A 310 -2.68 31.15 -1.51
N VAL A 311 -1.58 31.63 -0.94
CA VAL A 311 -1.52 32.96 -0.27
C VAL A 311 -1.89 34.12 -1.21
N ASN A 312 -1.61 33.99 -2.51
CA ASN A 312 -1.94 35.00 -3.53
C ASN A 312 -3.42 34.98 -3.97
N GLY A 313 -4.27 34.15 -3.36
CA GLY A 313 -5.69 34.03 -3.68
C GLY A 313 -6.02 32.99 -4.76
N LEU A 314 -5.03 32.38 -5.40
CA LEU A 314 -5.25 31.30 -6.36
C LEU A 314 -5.76 30.03 -5.65
N VAL A 315 -6.84 29.45 -6.17
CA VAL A 315 -7.39 28.17 -5.70
C VAL A 315 -7.14 27.10 -6.76
N GLN A 316 -6.48 26.01 -6.37
CA GLN A 316 -6.21 24.88 -7.24
C GLN A 316 -6.82 23.61 -6.66
N VAL A 317 -7.34 22.74 -7.52
CA VAL A 317 -7.95 21.45 -7.13
C VAL A 317 -7.17 20.32 -7.81
N SER A 318 -6.91 19.24 -7.08
CA SER A 318 -6.27 18.05 -7.63
C SER A 318 -7.24 17.19 -8.44
N ASP A 319 -6.71 16.31 -9.27
CA ASP A 319 -7.46 15.15 -9.75
C ASP A 319 -7.88 14.24 -8.58
N ILE A 320 -8.90 13.40 -8.82
CA ILE A 320 -9.45 12.47 -7.84
C ILE A 320 -8.74 11.11 -7.95
N LEU A 321 -8.21 10.62 -6.85
CA LEU A 321 -7.85 9.21 -6.70
C LEU A 321 -9.12 8.40 -6.38
N ALA A 322 -9.54 7.54 -7.29
CA ALA A 322 -10.56 6.53 -7.04
C ALA A 322 -9.93 5.33 -6.32
N LEU A 323 -10.00 5.32 -4.99
CA LEU A 323 -9.41 4.31 -4.12
C LEU A 323 -10.41 3.16 -3.85
N GLN A 324 -10.10 1.97 -4.33
CA GLN A 324 -10.86 0.76 -4.01
C GLN A 324 -10.42 0.22 -2.64
N VAL A 325 -11.28 0.35 -1.63
CA VAL A 325 -11.06 -0.27 -0.32
C VAL A 325 -11.63 -1.68 -0.38
N VAL A 326 -10.77 -2.70 -0.34
CA VAL A 326 -11.25 -4.09 -0.47
C VAL A 326 -12.12 -4.49 0.72
N SER A 327 -13.10 -5.37 0.47
CA SER A 327 -14.06 -5.82 1.48
C SER A 327 -13.44 -6.72 2.57
N GLY A 328 -12.19 -7.18 2.37
CA GLY A 328 -11.52 -8.17 3.20
C GLY A 328 -12.10 -9.61 3.09
N LEU A 329 -13.25 -9.79 2.40
CA LEU A 329 -13.95 -11.07 2.25
C LEU A 329 -13.85 -11.68 0.85
N ALA A 330 -13.29 -10.96 -0.13
CA ALA A 330 -13.22 -11.44 -1.52
C ALA A 330 -12.16 -12.55 -1.72
N GLU A 331 -11.04 -12.49 -0.99
CA GLU A 331 -9.97 -13.49 -1.04
C GLU A 331 -9.52 -13.84 0.37
N LEU A 332 -10.14 -14.86 0.96
CA LEU A 332 -9.79 -15.35 2.28
C LEU A 332 -8.61 -16.36 2.18
N PRO A 333 -7.48 -16.13 2.88
CA PRO A 333 -6.31 -17.01 2.82
C PRO A 333 -6.58 -18.39 3.43
N ALA A 334 -5.74 -19.38 3.13
CA ALA A 334 -5.89 -20.71 3.72
C ALA A 334 -5.58 -20.67 5.22
N PRO A 335 -6.28 -21.45 6.05
CA PRO A 335 -5.93 -21.55 7.47
C PRO A 335 -4.57 -22.22 7.65
N ARG A 336 -3.97 -22.04 8.83
CA ARG A 336 -2.78 -22.77 9.26
C ARG A 336 -3.16 -23.87 10.23
N MET A 337 -2.39 -24.95 10.29
CA MET A 337 -2.58 -26.02 11.28
C MET A 337 -1.23 -26.44 11.85
N ASP A 338 -1.09 -26.40 13.18
CA ASP A 338 0.21 -26.47 13.89
C ASP A 338 1.00 -27.77 13.67
N THR A 339 0.34 -28.81 13.17
CA THR A 339 0.87 -30.19 13.07
C THR A 339 1.02 -30.68 11.64
N VAL A 340 0.93 -29.77 10.65
CA VAL A 340 1.15 -30.05 9.23
C VAL A 340 2.60 -29.76 8.87
N GLY A 341 3.27 -30.68 8.18
CA GLY A 341 4.58 -30.43 7.59
C GLY A 341 4.53 -29.34 6.52
N ALA A 342 5.67 -28.72 6.19
CA ALA A 342 5.75 -27.72 5.12
C ALA A 342 5.32 -28.27 3.73
N ASP A 343 5.30 -29.60 3.59
CA ASP A 343 4.87 -30.36 2.42
C ASP A 343 3.35 -30.67 2.41
N GLY A 344 2.58 -30.20 3.40
CA GLY A 344 1.15 -30.51 3.52
C GLY A 344 0.88 -31.90 4.10
N VAL A 345 1.90 -32.63 4.56
CA VAL A 345 1.73 -33.98 5.13
C VAL A 345 1.40 -33.91 6.61
N VAL A 346 0.37 -34.64 7.02
CA VAL A 346 -0.03 -34.78 8.43
C VAL A 346 0.35 -36.16 8.93
N THR A 347 1.09 -36.22 10.03
CA THR A 347 1.50 -37.48 10.67
C THR A 347 0.64 -37.70 11.93
N PRO A 348 -0.36 -38.61 11.91
CA PRO A 348 -1.33 -38.77 13.01
C PRO A 348 -0.72 -39.01 14.40
N SER A 349 0.45 -39.67 14.49
CA SER A 349 1.15 -39.91 15.75
C SER A 349 1.67 -38.65 16.42
N LEU A 350 1.95 -37.58 15.66
CA LEU A 350 2.39 -36.28 16.19
C LEU A 350 1.22 -35.40 16.67
N ILE A 351 -0.03 -35.78 16.36
CA ILE A 351 -1.21 -35.04 16.78
C ILE A 351 -1.47 -35.29 18.27
N PRO A 352 -1.62 -34.24 19.10
CA PRO A 352 -2.03 -34.37 20.49
C PRO A 352 -3.35 -35.14 20.65
N GLY A 353 -3.56 -35.78 21.80
CA GLY A 353 -4.78 -36.56 22.05
C GLY A 353 -6.09 -35.76 21.91
N TYR A 354 -6.04 -34.45 22.18
CA TYR A 354 -7.19 -33.55 22.06
C TYR A 354 -7.50 -33.11 20.62
N GLY A 355 -6.58 -33.27 19.67
CA GLY A 355 -6.75 -32.85 18.28
C GLY A 355 -5.65 -31.92 17.77
N ALA A 356 -5.84 -31.43 16.55
CA ALA A 356 -4.97 -30.46 15.91
C ALA A 356 -5.55 -29.05 16.01
N THR A 357 -4.71 -28.07 16.33
CA THR A 357 -5.09 -26.66 16.35
C THR A 357 -5.00 -26.08 14.94
N VAL A 358 -6.12 -25.54 14.45
CA VAL A 358 -6.26 -24.74 13.23
C VAL A 358 -6.30 -23.28 13.62
N ARG A 359 -5.44 -22.47 13.02
CA ARG A 359 -5.29 -21.04 13.24
C ARG A 359 -5.85 -20.26 12.06
N VAL A 360 -6.71 -19.31 12.35
CA VAL A 360 -7.40 -18.49 11.34
C VAL A 360 -7.11 -17.01 11.60
N THR A 361 -6.61 -16.34 10.56
CA THR A 361 -6.46 -14.89 10.49
C THR A 361 -6.70 -14.45 9.05
N TYR A 362 -7.37 -13.31 8.84
CA TYR A 362 -7.65 -12.78 7.51
C TYR A 362 -7.85 -11.26 7.52
N PRO A 363 -7.76 -10.59 6.36
CA PRO A 363 -7.91 -9.14 6.27
C PRO A 363 -9.30 -8.65 6.71
N GLY A 364 -9.35 -7.57 7.49
CA GLY A 364 -10.60 -6.97 7.96
C GLY A 364 -11.35 -7.80 9.01
N MET A 365 -10.72 -8.82 9.59
CA MET A 365 -11.25 -9.63 10.69
C MET A 365 -11.64 -8.75 11.90
N GLY A 366 -12.84 -8.96 12.44
CA GLY A 366 -13.32 -8.19 13.59
C GLY A 366 -14.65 -8.68 14.14
N ALA A 367 -15.15 -8.03 15.20
CA ALA A 367 -16.33 -8.45 15.98
C ALA A 367 -17.64 -8.60 15.21
N GLN A 368 -17.69 -8.13 13.96
CA GLN A 368 -18.82 -8.33 13.04
C GLN A 368 -18.84 -9.72 12.37
N ASP A 369 -17.79 -10.52 12.52
CA ASP A 369 -17.63 -11.79 11.83
C ASP A 369 -17.92 -12.98 12.72
N SER A 370 -18.59 -13.98 12.15
CA SER A 370 -18.72 -15.31 12.72
C SER A 370 -17.95 -16.31 11.86
N VAL A 371 -16.98 -17.01 12.44
CA VAL A 371 -16.03 -17.88 11.73
C VAL A 371 -16.22 -19.33 12.14
N VAL A 372 -16.28 -20.22 11.16
CA VAL A 372 -16.37 -21.68 11.33
C VAL A 372 -15.24 -22.33 10.55
N VAL A 373 -14.50 -23.28 11.15
CA VAL A 373 -13.54 -24.11 10.42
C VAL A 373 -14.25 -25.36 9.89
N ASN A 374 -13.99 -25.67 8.62
CA ASN A 374 -14.59 -26.77 7.88
C ASN A 374 -13.50 -27.80 7.52
N TRP A 375 -13.56 -28.95 8.18
CA TRP A 375 -12.75 -30.13 7.85
C TRP A 375 -13.49 -31.01 6.83
N ARG A 376 -12.81 -31.40 5.76
CA ARG A 376 -13.32 -32.37 4.77
C ARG A 376 -12.27 -33.45 4.54
N GLY A 377 -12.47 -34.61 5.18
CA GLY A 377 -11.62 -35.80 5.04
C GLY A 377 -12.44 -37.04 4.74
N ALA A 378 -12.13 -38.17 5.39
CA ALA A 378 -12.96 -39.38 5.31
C ALA A 378 -14.41 -39.13 5.81
N SER A 379 -14.56 -38.22 6.77
CA SER A 379 -15.83 -37.62 7.16
C SER A 379 -15.69 -36.10 7.21
N SER A 380 -16.81 -35.40 7.11
CA SER A 380 -16.85 -33.94 7.22
C SER A 380 -17.14 -33.50 8.66
N HIS A 381 -16.56 -32.38 9.07
CA HIS A 381 -16.84 -31.76 10.37
C HIS A 381 -16.72 -30.25 10.27
N ASP A 382 -17.68 -29.54 10.85
CA ASP A 382 -17.64 -28.09 11.00
C ASP A 382 -17.58 -27.78 12.49
N THR A 383 -16.69 -26.87 12.88
CA THR A 383 -16.55 -26.47 14.27
C THR A 383 -17.72 -25.61 14.73
N ALA A 384 -17.85 -25.41 16.04
CA ALA A 384 -18.68 -24.32 16.54
C ALA A 384 -18.18 -22.97 15.99
N ALA A 385 -19.11 -22.06 15.71
CA ALA A 385 -18.78 -20.73 15.24
C ALA A 385 -18.14 -19.91 16.38
N GLN A 386 -17.10 -19.13 16.06
CA GLN A 386 -16.49 -18.16 16.96
C GLN A 386 -16.65 -16.75 16.40
N VAL A 387 -16.95 -15.78 17.27
CA VAL A 387 -16.96 -14.36 16.89
C VAL A 387 -15.51 -13.89 16.78
N ALA A 388 -15.14 -13.28 15.66
CA ALA A 388 -13.77 -12.82 15.46
C ALA A 388 -13.45 -11.57 16.28
N GLY A 389 -12.20 -11.44 16.73
CA GLY A 389 -11.67 -10.23 17.36
C GLY A 389 -10.61 -9.58 16.47
N SER A 390 -9.74 -8.77 17.08
CA SER A 390 -8.53 -8.25 16.40
C SER A 390 -7.36 -9.25 16.38
N GLY A 391 -7.51 -10.42 17.02
CA GLY A 391 -6.48 -11.45 17.14
C GLY A 391 -6.81 -12.74 16.38
N GLU A 392 -5.80 -13.59 16.24
CA GLU A 392 -5.91 -14.91 15.62
C GLU A 392 -6.92 -15.82 16.35
N LEU A 393 -7.81 -16.47 15.61
CA LEU A 393 -8.73 -17.48 16.15
C LEU A 393 -8.10 -18.87 16.12
N GLN A 394 -8.39 -19.67 17.14
CA GLN A 394 -7.93 -21.05 17.27
C GLN A 394 -9.13 -22.00 17.33
N PHE A 395 -9.10 -23.01 16.47
CA PHE A 395 -10.10 -24.06 16.35
C PHE A 395 -9.45 -25.42 16.54
N ASN A 396 -10.18 -26.39 17.08
CA ASN A 396 -9.68 -27.75 17.26
C ASN A 396 -10.33 -28.69 16.25
N VAL A 397 -9.51 -29.44 15.50
CA VAL A 397 -9.96 -30.57 14.69
C VAL A 397 -9.65 -31.86 15.47
N PRO A 398 -10.67 -32.64 15.88
CA PRO A 398 -10.46 -33.87 16.65
C PRO A 398 -9.52 -34.88 15.98
N LYS A 399 -8.59 -35.47 16.78
CA LYS A 399 -7.63 -36.49 16.31
C LYS A 399 -8.30 -37.70 15.67
N ALA A 400 -9.51 -38.06 16.11
CA ALA A 400 -10.28 -39.18 15.56
C ALA A 400 -10.60 -38.97 14.07
N LEU A 401 -10.97 -37.75 13.66
CA LEU A 401 -11.28 -37.42 12.26
C LEU A 401 -10.03 -37.50 11.37
N ILE A 402 -8.92 -36.98 11.90
CA ILE A 402 -7.62 -37.00 11.21
C ILE A 402 -7.16 -38.46 11.04
N SER A 403 -7.18 -39.25 12.12
CA SER A 403 -6.80 -40.67 12.09
C SER A 403 -7.68 -41.50 11.16
N ALA A 404 -8.99 -41.24 11.11
CA ALA A 404 -9.91 -41.91 10.20
C ALA A 404 -9.64 -41.60 8.71
N THR A 405 -8.92 -40.51 8.44
CA THR A 405 -8.53 -40.09 7.08
C THR A 405 -7.13 -40.59 6.69
N ALA A 406 -6.50 -41.45 7.50
CA ALA A 406 -5.19 -42.01 7.18
C ALA A 406 -5.16 -42.66 5.79
N GLY A 407 -4.11 -42.36 5.02
CA GLY A 407 -3.90 -42.82 3.65
C GLY A 407 -4.70 -42.06 2.59
N ARG A 408 -5.41 -40.98 2.96
CA ARG A 408 -6.20 -40.14 2.05
C ARG A 408 -5.83 -38.67 2.18
N SER A 409 -6.30 -37.88 1.21
CA SER A 409 -6.24 -36.42 1.28
C SER A 409 -7.41 -35.86 2.11
N ALA A 410 -7.18 -34.69 2.71
CA ALA A 410 -8.19 -33.89 3.38
C ALA A 410 -8.00 -32.41 3.04
N THR A 411 -9.03 -31.61 3.24
CA THR A 411 -8.95 -30.15 3.14
C THR A 411 -9.46 -29.49 4.41
N VAL A 412 -8.82 -28.39 4.77
CA VAL A 412 -9.31 -27.47 5.81
C VAL A 412 -9.56 -26.12 5.20
N THR A 413 -10.79 -25.66 5.28
CA THR A 413 -11.18 -24.27 4.99
C THR A 413 -11.77 -23.66 6.25
N TYR A 414 -12.03 -22.37 6.23
CA TYR A 414 -12.93 -21.68 7.14
C TYR A 414 -13.92 -20.83 6.35
N THR A 415 -15.10 -20.68 6.91
CA THR A 415 -16.19 -19.86 6.40
C THR A 415 -16.37 -18.66 7.33
N VAL A 416 -16.38 -17.46 6.77
CA VAL A 416 -16.67 -16.20 7.47
C VAL A 416 -18.08 -15.79 7.12
N THR A 417 -18.90 -15.53 8.13
CA THR A 417 -20.24 -14.95 8.00
C THR A 417 -20.21 -13.50 8.48
N ARG A 418 -20.50 -12.54 7.59
CA ARG A 418 -20.60 -11.12 7.94
C ARG A 418 -21.95 -10.58 7.47
N ALA A 419 -22.77 -10.10 8.40
CA ALA A 419 -24.10 -9.55 8.10
C ALA A 419 -24.99 -10.48 7.22
N GLY A 420 -24.83 -11.81 7.37
CA GLY A 420 -25.58 -12.82 6.60
C GLY A 420 -24.90 -13.29 5.31
N GLU A 421 -23.88 -12.59 4.82
CA GLU A 421 -23.08 -13.00 3.66
C GLU A 421 -22.00 -14.00 4.06
N LEU A 422 -21.81 -15.04 3.24
CA LEU A 422 -20.84 -16.10 3.46
C LEU A 422 -19.66 -15.97 2.50
N ALA A 423 -18.45 -16.04 3.03
CA ALA A 423 -17.22 -16.15 2.26
C ALA A 423 -16.40 -17.35 2.75
N VAL A 424 -15.88 -18.13 1.81
CA VAL A 424 -15.06 -19.32 2.10
C VAL A 424 -13.61 -19.04 1.73
N SER A 425 -12.68 -19.45 2.58
CA SER A 425 -11.25 -19.38 2.30
C SER A 425 -10.78 -20.35 1.23
N THR A 426 -9.61 -20.03 0.69
CA THR A 426 -8.79 -21.01 -0.01
C THR A 426 -8.48 -22.20 0.91
N ALA A 427 -8.35 -23.40 0.32
CA ALA A 427 -8.21 -24.63 1.09
C ALA A 427 -6.76 -24.92 1.47
N LEU A 428 -6.52 -25.22 2.76
CA LEU A 428 -5.32 -25.92 3.19
C LEU A 428 -5.43 -27.39 2.75
N GLN A 429 -4.62 -27.78 1.77
CA GLN A 429 -4.57 -29.14 1.24
C GLN A 429 -3.69 -30.02 2.12
N LEU A 430 -4.22 -31.18 2.53
CA LEU A 430 -3.54 -32.11 3.44
C LEU A 430 -3.43 -33.51 2.83
N SER A 431 -2.29 -34.15 3.06
CA SER A 431 -2.11 -35.59 2.84
C SER A 431 -1.89 -36.29 4.17
N VAL A 432 -2.85 -37.10 4.61
CA VAL A 432 -2.77 -37.75 5.94
C VAL A 432 -2.02 -39.07 5.81
N LYS A 433 -0.85 -39.14 6.44
CA LYS A 433 0.03 -40.31 6.37
C LYS A 433 -0.63 -41.54 6.99
N GLN A 434 -0.69 -42.64 6.24
CA GLN A 434 -1.01 -43.95 6.78
C GLN A 434 0.23 -44.51 7.48
N GLU A 435 0.21 -44.55 8.81
CA GLU A 435 1.34 -45.07 9.58
C GLU A 435 1.30 -46.59 9.72
N LEU A 436 2.48 -47.21 9.82
CA LEU A 436 2.62 -48.60 10.22
C LEU A 436 2.10 -48.78 11.66
N VAL A 437 1.25 -49.77 11.87
CA VAL A 437 0.65 -50.13 13.16
C VAL A 437 1.11 -51.52 13.53
N LEU A 438 1.62 -51.67 14.75
CA LEU A 438 2.03 -52.93 15.35
C LEU A 438 1.84 -52.78 16.87
N ASP A 439 1.36 -53.82 17.57
CA ASP A 439 1.42 -53.85 19.03
C ASP A 439 2.89 -53.88 19.48
N THR A 440 3.35 -52.80 20.12
CA THR A 440 4.74 -52.64 20.57
C THR A 440 4.95 -53.06 22.02
N SER A 441 3.91 -53.56 22.71
CA SER A 441 3.98 -53.89 24.13
C SER A 441 4.99 -55.01 24.40
N PRO A 442 5.82 -54.96 25.45
CA PRO A 442 6.69 -56.09 25.82
C PRO A 442 5.89 -57.38 26.03
N VAL A 443 6.46 -58.52 25.64
CA VAL A 443 5.83 -59.84 25.83
C VAL A 443 6.83 -60.84 26.43
N THR A 444 6.35 -61.66 27.37
CA THR A 444 7.13 -62.74 27.98
C THR A 444 6.56 -64.08 27.54
N LEU A 445 7.38 -64.89 26.89
CA LEU A 445 7.08 -66.28 26.54
C LEU A 445 7.58 -67.18 27.67
N ALA A 446 6.71 -67.41 28.65
CA ALA A 446 7.01 -68.16 29.87
C ALA A 446 6.66 -69.65 29.78
N GLY A 447 6.05 -70.10 28.66
CA GLY A 447 5.63 -71.47 28.47
C GLY A 447 6.78 -72.46 28.63
N LYS A 448 6.53 -73.53 29.38
CA LYS A 448 7.50 -74.61 29.58
C LYS A 448 7.73 -75.35 28.27
N ILE A 449 8.98 -75.44 27.82
CA ILE A 449 9.34 -76.11 26.56
C ILE A 449 10.69 -76.80 26.66
N TYR A 450 10.78 -77.98 26.04
CA TYR A 450 12.01 -78.75 25.94
C TYR A 450 12.62 -78.56 24.55
N LEU A 451 13.82 -78.00 24.47
CA LEU A 451 14.56 -77.81 23.23
C LEU A 451 15.80 -78.70 23.19
N LEU A 452 16.24 -79.07 21.99
CA LEU A 452 17.35 -79.99 21.77
C LEU A 452 18.55 -79.23 21.16
N PRO A 453 19.50 -78.72 21.97
CA PRO A 453 20.65 -77.97 21.43
C PRO A 453 21.50 -78.76 20.43
N GLY A 454 21.53 -80.09 20.51
CA GLY A 454 22.22 -80.97 19.55
C GLY A 454 21.45 -81.22 18.25
N SER A 455 20.21 -80.73 18.13
CA SER A 455 19.37 -80.84 16.94
C SER A 455 18.47 -79.60 16.81
N PRO A 456 19.05 -78.40 16.63
CA PRO A 456 18.33 -77.13 16.74
C PRO A 456 17.24 -76.94 15.67
N ASP A 457 17.37 -77.58 14.51
CA ASP A 457 16.39 -77.53 13.42
C ASP A 457 15.15 -78.42 13.68
N LEU A 458 15.26 -79.37 14.61
CA LEU A 458 14.13 -80.21 15.02
C LEU A 458 13.29 -79.47 16.06
N LEU A 459 12.27 -78.75 15.59
CA LEU A 459 11.38 -77.99 16.45
C LEU A 459 10.23 -78.85 17.01
N PRO A 460 9.88 -78.68 18.29
CA PRO A 460 8.71 -79.33 18.88
C PRO A 460 7.42 -78.69 18.35
N ASN A 461 6.30 -79.35 18.62
CA ASN A 461 5.01 -78.66 18.55
C ASN A 461 4.97 -77.63 19.69
N PHE A 462 4.84 -76.34 19.36
CA PHE A 462 4.90 -75.26 20.34
C PHE A 462 3.65 -75.28 21.25
N PRO A 463 3.79 -75.48 22.57
CA PRO A 463 2.67 -75.38 23.50
C PRO A 463 2.29 -73.91 23.74
N ALA A 464 1.18 -73.69 24.47
CA ALA A 464 0.75 -72.35 24.87
C ALA A 464 1.88 -71.56 25.55
N GLU A 465 1.86 -70.24 25.41
CA GLU A 465 2.84 -69.31 25.98
C GLU A 465 4.29 -69.47 25.48
N THR A 466 4.52 -70.26 24.42
CA THR A 466 5.82 -70.37 23.74
C THR A 466 5.86 -69.69 22.37
N THR A 467 4.73 -69.11 21.97
CA THR A 467 4.58 -68.34 20.73
C THR A 467 3.72 -67.11 20.96
N VAL A 468 3.93 -66.08 20.15
CA VAL A 468 3.06 -64.90 20.07
C VAL A 468 2.97 -64.47 18.62
N GLN A 469 1.76 -64.18 18.13
CA GLN A 469 1.56 -63.62 16.80
C GLN A 469 1.16 -62.16 16.90
N ARG A 470 1.85 -61.31 16.15
CA ARG A 470 1.47 -59.89 15.99
C ARG A 470 1.42 -59.51 14.54
N HIS A 471 0.29 -58.93 14.14
CA HIS A 471 0.05 -58.48 12.78
C HIS A 471 0.35 -57.00 12.65
N ALA A 472 1.29 -56.67 11.77
CA ALA A 472 1.45 -55.34 11.23
C ALA A 472 0.27 -54.99 10.33
N SER A 473 -0.16 -53.73 10.40
CA SER A 473 -1.20 -53.15 9.56
C SER A 473 -0.88 -51.67 9.28
N GLY A 474 -1.63 -50.98 8.42
CA GLY A 474 -1.27 -49.61 8.02
C GLY A 474 0.06 -49.55 7.25
N GLY A 475 0.70 -48.38 7.17
CA GLY A 475 1.90 -48.19 6.34
C GLY A 475 1.67 -48.64 4.89
N HIS A 476 2.72 -49.17 4.25
CA HIS A 476 2.64 -49.76 2.92
C HIS A 476 2.94 -51.28 2.94
N ALA A 477 1.96 -52.11 2.60
CA ALA A 477 2.16 -53.55 2.43
C ALA A 477 3.04 -53.84 1.19
N PRO A 478 3.75 -54.98 1.12
CA PRO A 478 3.83 -56.07 2.11
C PRO A 478 4.70 -55.75 3.34
N TYR A 479 4.51 -56.51 4.42
CA TYR A 479 5.29 -56.39 5.65
C TYR A 479 6.33 -57.50 5.77
N ARG A 480 7.51 -57.16 6.30
CA ARG A 480 8.59 -58.10 6.62
C ARG A 480 8.87 -58.11 8.12
N TYR A 481 8.97 -59.30 8.71
CA TYR A 481 9.34 -59.46 10.12
C TYR A 481 10.78 -59.93 10.26
N ALA A 482 11.45 -59.49 11.33
CA ALA A 482 12.80 -59.92 11.68
C ALA A 482 12.96 -60.00 13.20
N SER A 483 13.74 -60.97 13.66
CA SER A 483 14.19 -61.06 15.06
C SER A 483 15.63 -60.56 15.17
N SER A 484 15.92 -59.76 16.20
CA SER A 484 17.30 -59.36 16.52
C SER A 484 18.15 -60.52 17.03
N ASN A 485 17.53 -61.59 17.52
CA ASN A 485 18.22 -62.81 17.94
C ASN A 485 17.38 -64.06 17.60
N PRO A 486 17.53 -64.60 16.37
CA PRO A 486 16.81 -65.80 15.92
C PRO A 486 17.09 -67.06 16.75
N LEU A 487 18.19 -67.11 17.51
CA LEU A 487 18.51 -68.24 18.40
C LEU A 487 17.72 -68.22 19.71
N VAL A 488 17.10 -67.09 20.06
CA VAL A 488 16.24 -66.94 21.24
C VAL A 488 14.76 -66.98 20.83
N VAL A 489 14.39 -66.22 19.81
CA VAL A 489 13.04 -66.23 19.21
C VAL A 489 13.17 -66.05 17.70
N SER A 490 12.52 -66.92 16.93
CA SER A 490 12.40 -66.79 15.47
C SER A 490 11.01 -66.29 15.12
N VAL A 491 10.87 -65.47 14.08
CA VAL A 491 9.58 -64.96 13.58
C VAL A 491 9.40 -65.34 12.11
N ASP A 492 8.20 -65.73 11.71
CA ASP A 492 7.86 -66.04 10.32
C ASP A 492 7.30 -64.82 9.55
N GLY A 493 6.98 -65.00 8.27
CA GLY A 493 6.42 -63.95 7.42
C GLY A 493 5.02 -63.47 7.84
N ASN A 494 4.32 -64.21 8.69
CA ASN A 494 2.99 -63.88 9.21
C ASN A 494 3.05 -63.24 10.60
N GLY A 495 4.24 -62.95 11.11
CA GLY A 495 4.45 -62.34 12.43
C GLY A 495 4.31 -63.32 13.60
N LEU A 496 4.34 -64.64 13.36
CA LEU A 496 4.35 -65.65 14.43
C LEU A 496 5.77 -65.80 14.99
N ALA A 497 6.00 -65.23 16.16
CA ALA A 497 7.24 -65.35 16.91
C ALA A 497 7.21 -66.60 17.80
N SER A 498 8.21 -67.47 17.68
CA SER A 498 8.30 -68.77 18.35
C SER A 498 9.65 -68.94 19.05
N VAL A 499 9.62 -69.51 20.26
CA VAL A 499 10.81 -69.74 21.09
C VAL A 499 11.87 -70.63 20.40
N ARG A 500 13.14 -70.28 20.57
CA ARG A 500 14.33 -71.02 20.10
C ARG A 500 15.40 -71.19 21.20
N GLY A 501 15.35 -70.37 22.25
CA GLY A 501 16.29 -70.41 23.36
C GLY A 501 15.88 -69.45 24.47
N LYS A 502 16.53 -69.57 25.64
CA LYS A 502 16.32 -68.66 26.77
C LYS A 502 17.04 -67.33 26.55
N GLY A 503 16.39 -66.21 26.83
CA GLY A 503 17.00 -64.88 26.70
C GLY A 503 16.01 -63.80 26.28
N THR A 504 16.52 -62.74 25.67
CA THR A 504 15.72 -61.65 25.11
C THR A 504 16.00 -61.47 23.62
N ALA A 505 14.98 -61.02 22.89
CA ALA A 505 15.06 -60.64 21.49
C ALA A 505 14.11 -59.47 21.23
N THR A 506 14.25 -58.82 20.08
CA THR A 506 13.33 -57.79 19.60
C THR A 506 12.80 -58.22 18.25
N ILE A 507 11.47 -58.27 18.12
CA ILE A 507 10.82 -58.53 16.83
C ILE A 507 10.50 -57.18 16.19
N THR A 508 10.89 -57.01 14.94
CA THR A 508 10.67 -55.80 14.14
C THR A 508 9.82 -56.15 12.93
N ALA A 509 8.75 -55.39 12.70
CA ALA A 509 8.02 -55.37 11.44
C ALA A 509 8.44 -54.14 10.63
N THR A 510 8.69 -54.35 9.34
CA THR A 510 9.07 -53.32 8.37
C THR A 510 8.06 -53.31 7.23
N ASP A 511 7.57 -52.15 6.87
CA ASP A 511 6.71 -51.97 5.69
C ASP A 511 7.53 -51.83 4.40
N ALA A 512 6.88 -51.83 3.24
CA ALA A 512 7.56 -51.79 1.94
C ALA A 512 8.25 -50.45 1.63
N LEU A 513 7.95 -49.38 2.37
CA LEU A 513 8.63 -48.08 2.28
C LEU A 513 9.75 -47.94 3.33
N GLY A 514 9.99 -48.98 4.14
CA GLY A 514 11.05 -49.03 5.13
C GLY A 514 10.66 -48.50 6.52
N ALA A 515 9.40 -48.13 6.76
CA ALA A 515 8.95 -47.76 8.10
C ALA A 515 8.96 -49.00 9.02
N THR A 516 9.43 -48.83 10.25
CA THR A 516 9.60 -49.96 11.19
C THR A 516 8.89 -49.73 12.52
N LYS A 517 8.31 -50.78 13.09
CA LYS A 517 7.90 -50.86 14.50
C LYS A 517 8.41 -52.15 15.12
N SER A 518 8.70 -52.12 16.42
CA SER A 518 9.31 -53.26 17.10
C SER A 518 8.76 -53.47 18.50
N TYR A 519 8.88 -54.69 19.02
CA TYR A 519 8.55 -55.03 20.39
C TYR A 519 9.58 -55.97 21.03
N PRO A 520 9.88 -55.80 22.32
CA PRO A 520 10.77 -56.70 23.04
C PRO A 520 10.05 -58.00 23.43
N VAL A 521 10.78 -59.11 23.32
CA VAL A 521 10.35 -60.46 23.70
C VAL A 521 11.34 -61.05 24.70
N THR A 522 10.83 -61.55 25.82
CA THR A 522 11.62 -62.25 26.85
C THR A 522 11.19 -63.72 26.91
N VAL A 523 12.15 -64.65 26.91
CA VAL A 523 11.90 -66.09 26.98
C VAL A 523 12.52 -66.66 28.25
N THR A 524 11.70 -67.34 29.06
CA THR A 524 12.14 -67.86 30.38
C THR A 524 11.96 -69.37 30.55
N GLY A 525 10.93 -69.98 29.93
CA GLY A 525 10.50 -71.36 30.16
C GLY A 525 11.25 -72.47 29.42
N VAL A 526 12.41 -72.16 28.83
CA VAL A 526 13.20 -73.12 28.03
C VAL A 526 14.02 -74.06 28.93
N ILE A 527 13.90 -75.35 28.68
CA ILE A 527 14.69 -76.43 29.28
C ILE A 527 15.46 -77.13 28.16
N HIS A 528 16.77 -77.28 28.31
CA HIS A 528 17.60 -77.94 27.30
C HIS A 528 17.73 -79.44 27.57
N CYS A 529 17.41 -80.28 26.58
CA CYS A 529 17.68 -81.71 26.62
C CYS A 529 19.02 -82.04 25.96
N ILE A 530 19.86 -82.79 26.66
CA ILE A 530 21.18 -83.21 26.19
C ILE A 530 21.30 -84.74 26.22
N GLY A 531 21.85 -85.33 25.17
CA GLY A 531 22.11 -86.77 25.12
C GLY A 531 23.24 -87.15 26.07
N LEU A 532 23.09 -88.25 26.82
CA LEU A 532 24.08 -88.73 27.80
C LEU A 532 24.67 -90.10 27.42
N GLY A 533 24.38 -90.60 26.23
CA GLY A 533 24.81 -91.92 25.76
C GLY A 533 24.00 -93.07 26.38
N SER A 534 24.64 -94.23 26.54
CA SER A 534 24.04 -95.44 27.12
C SER A 534 24.85 -95.95 28.30
N GLY A 535 24.19 -96.47 29.33
CA GLY A 535 24.85 -97.06 30.49
C GLY A 535 23.88 -97.40 31.61
N SER A 536 24.42 -97.85 32.74
CA SER A 536 23.67 -98.03 33.99
C SER A 536 23.16 -96.70 34.53
N PHE A 537 22.17 -96.74 35.42
CA PHE A 537 21.61 -95.53 36.01
C PHE A 537 22.69 -94.68 36.71
N SER A 538 23.66 -95.32 37.37
CA SER A 538 24.79 -94.64 38.00
C SER A 538 25.72 -93.97 36.97
N GLN A 539 26.02 -94.65 35.86
CA GLN A 539 26.83 -94.08 34.78
C GLN A 539 26.15 -92.87 34.13
N ILE A 540 24.85 -92.96 33.86
CA ILE A 540 24.07 -91.86 33.27
C ILE A 540 23.87 -90.71 34.28
N SER A 541 23.71 -91.01 35.57
CA SER A 541 23.66 -89.96 36.61
C SER A 541 24.99 -89.21 36.74
N LYS A 542 26.12 -89.91 36.59
CA LYS A 542 27.44 -89.28 36.54
C LYS A 542 27.60 -88.43 35.27
N ALA A 543 27.16 -88.94 34.12
CA ALA A 543 27.18 -88.20 32.86
C ALA A 543 26.29 -86.95 32.91
N SER A 544 25.11 -87.01 33.53
CA SER A 544 24.23 -85.85 33.69
C SER A 544 24.89 -84.78 34.57
N ALA A 545 25.44 -85.18 35.72
CA ALA A 545 26.12 -84.27 36.64
C ALA A 545 27.32 -83.58 35.99
N ASN A 546 28.14 -84.32 35.23
CA ASN A 546 29.29 -83.77 34.49
C ASN A 546 28.87 -82.71 33.45
N ASN A 547 27.62 -82.75 32.95
CA ASN A 547 27.09 -81.78 32.01
C ASN A 547 26.26 -80.65 32.67
N GLY A 548 26.25 -80.60 34.01
CA GLY A 548 25.44 -79.66 34.78
C GLY A 548 23.93 -79.89 34.62
N ALA A 549 23.52 -81.13 34.34
CA ALA A 549 22.15 -81.52 34.09
C ALA A 549 21.67 -82.59 35.09
N ARG A 550 20.36 -82.81 35.12
CA ARG A 550 19.74 -83.90 35.88
C ARG A 550 19.00 -84.86 34.96
N ILE A 551 18.83 -86.10 35.40
CA ILE A 551 17.96 -87.07 34.72
C ILE A 551 16.49 -86.61 34.92
N PRO A 552 15.70 -86.45 33.84
CA PRO A 552 14.30 -86.08 33.93
C PRO A 552 13.47 -87.07 34.76
N THR A 553 12.38 -86.61 35.36
CA THR A 553 11.37 -87.51 35.93
C THR A 553 10.60 -88.22 34.82
N ILE A 554 9.85 -89.27 35.16
CA ILE A 554 9.01 -89.96 34.17
C ILE A 554 7.97 -89.03 33.54
N HIS A 555 7.42 -88.06 34.31
CA HIS A 555 6.48 -87.06 33.79
C HIS A 555 7.14 -86.15 32.76
N GLU A 556 8.37 -85.71 33.01
CA GLU A 556 9.11 -84.87 32.06
C GLU A 556 9.50 -85.66 30.80
N LEU A 557 9.85 -86.95 30.91
CA LEU A 557 10.04 -87.80 29.73
C LEU A 557 8.75 -87.94 28.91
N VAL A 558 7.58 -88.02 29.57
CA VAL A 558 6.27 -88.04 28.90
C VAL A 558 5.99 -86.71 28.20
N GLU A 559 6.31 -85.58 28.82
CA GLU A 559 6.18 -84.25 28.20
C GLU A 559 7.10 -84.12 26.98
N ILE A 560 8.38 -84.48 27.11
CA ILE A 560 9.34 -84.48 25.99
C ILE A 560 8.85 -85.38 24.86
N TYR A 561 8.37 -86.60 25.18
CA TYR A 561 7.83 -87.51 24.16
C TYR A 561 6.62 -86.92 23.45
N THR A 562 5.73 -86.23 24.18
CA THR A 562 4.56 -85.57 23.57
C THR A 562 4.97 -84.52 22.53
N LEU A 563 6.09 -83.83 22.74
CA LEU A 563 6.58 -82.78 21.83
C LEU A 563 7.22 -83.33 20.55
N TYR A 564 7.98 -84.43 20.66
CA TYR A 564 8.81 -84.95 19.56
C TYR A 564 8.28 -86.25 18.97
N GLY A 565 7.68 -87.13 19.77
CA GLY A 565 7.18 -88.44 19.37
C GLY A 565 8.25 -89.27 18.66
N ASN A 566 7.86 -89.90 17.56
CA ASN A 566 8.76 -90.70 16.72
C ASN A 566 9.90 -89.89 16.04
N ARG A 567 9.90 -88.55 16.14
CA ARG A 567 10.97 -87.68 15.62
C ARG A 567 12.15 -87.53 16.59
N TRP A 568 12.11 -88.17 17.75
CA TRP A 568 13.17 -88.08 18.75
C TRP A 568 14.56 -88.44 18.19
N PRO A 569 15.55 -87.53 18.22
CA PRO A 569 16.77 -87.68 17.42
C PRO A 569 17.90 -88.45 18.14
N MET A 570 17.79 -88.70 19.44
CA MET A 570 18.91 -89.22 20.25
C MET A 570 18.97 -90.76 20.32
N GLY A 571 18.21 -91.47 19.47
CA GLY A 571 18.16 -92.94 19.38
C GLY A 571 16.83 -93.55 19.82
N ASN A 572 16.48 -94.69 19.23
CA ASN A 572 15.28 -95.45 19.57
C ASN A 572 15.58 -96.46 20.68
N GLY A 573 15.07 -96.20 21.88
CA GLY A 573 15.25 -97.09 23.02
C GLY A 573 14.68 -96.51 24.29
N ASN A 574 14.83 -97.26 25.39
CA ASN A 574 14.39 -96.84 26.72
C ASN A 574 15.34 -95.78 27.29
N TYR A 575 14.79 -94.68 27.80
CA TYR A 575 15.52 -93.63 28.49
C TYR A 575 15.29 -93.68 29.99
N TRP A 576 16.36 -93.51 30.76
CA TRP A 576 16.30 -93.43 32.21
C TRP A 576 15.46 -92.24 32.68
N SER A 577 14.61 -92.48 33.69
CA SER A 577 14.03 -91.42 34.52
C SER A 577 14.59 -91.47 35.93
N SER A 578 14.57 -90.34 36.64
CA SER A 578 14.90 -90.26 38.07
C SER A 578 13.81 -90.81 38.99
N THR A 579 12.66 -91.24 38.43
CA THR A 579 11.52 -91.73 39.21
C THR A 579 11.69 -93.22 39.54
N VAL A 580 11.88 -93.51 40.83
CA VAL A 580 11.95 -94.88 41.36
C VAL A 580 10.56 -95.54 41.28
N SER A 581 10.47 -96.71 40.66
CA SER A 581 9.24 -97.51 40.64
C SER A 581 9.09 -98.40 41.88
N SER A 582 10.19 -98.96 42.38
CA SER A 582 10.24 -99.76 43.59
C SER A 582 11.68 -99.95 44.07
N ALA A 583 11.86 -100.09 45.38
CA ALA A 583 13.14 -100.50 45.96
C ALA A 583 13.41 -101.96 45.61
N GLY A 584 14.64 -102.25 45.15
CA GLY A 584 15.05 -103.63 44.87
C GLY A 584 15.84 -104.26 46.02
N ILE A 585 15.91 -105.58 46.02
CA ILE A 585 16.72 -106.35 46.98
C ILE A 585 18.20 -106.22 46.60
N GLY A 586 19.07 -105.92 47.57
CA GLY A 586 20.52 -105.81 47.34
C GLY A 586 21.02 -104.47 46.78
N GLY A 587 20.29 -103.37 47.01
CA GLY A 587 20.75 -102.00 46.68
C GLY A 587 20.48 -101.53 45.24
N TRP A 588 19.84 -102.35 44.40
CA TRP A 588 19.52 -102.02 43.01
C TRP A 588 18.04 -101.65 42.84
N ASN A 589 17.73 -100.34 42.81
CA ASN A 589 16.37 -99.86 42.59
C ASN A 589 15.86 -100.11 41.16
N TRP A 590 14.54 -100.27 41.02
CA TRP A 590 13.85 -100.21 39.73
C TRP A 590 13.45 -98.78 39.42
N TYR A 591 13.76 -98.31 38.21
CA TYR A 591 13.35 -96.99 37.73
C TYR A 591 12.34 -97.14 36.59
N TYR A 592 11.42 -96.18 36.51
CA TYR A 592 10.62 -96.04 35.29
C TYR A 592 11.53 -95.62 34.14
N VAL A 593 11.33 -96.22 32.98
CA VAL A 593 12.01 -95.83 31.73
C VAL A 593 10.96 -95.64 30.64
N LYS A 594 11.21 -94.69 29.74
CA LYS A 594 10.31 -94.42 28.62
C LYS A 594 11.03 -94.66 27.30
N ASN A 595 10.42 -95.41 26.39
CA ASN A 595 10.92 -95.45 25.03
C ASN A 595 10.52 -94.14 24.32
N MET A 596 11.51 -93.32 23.97
CA MET A 596 11.29 -91.97 23.43
C MET A 596 10.85 -91.95 21.96
N VAL A 597 10.77 -93.11 21.29
CA VAL A 597 10.29 -93.24 19.90
C VAL A 597 8.97 -94.02 19.83
N SER A 598 8.86 -95.17 20.51
CA SER A 598 7.63 -95.97 20.52
C SER A 598 6.59 -95.52 21.56
N GLY A 599 6.99 -94.68 22.51
CA GLY A 599 6.12 -94.18 23.59
C GLY A 599 5.87 -95.16 24.73
N GLY A 600 6.35 -96.40 24.64
CA GLY A 600 6.17 -97.43 25.67
C GLY A 600 6.77 -97.03 27.03
N ASN A 601 6.07 -97.38 28.11
CA ASN A 601 6.54 -97.17 29.49
C ASN A 601 6.94 -98.52 30.08
N PHE A 602 8.14 -98.60 30.63
CA PHE A 602 8.70 -99.83 31.19
C PHE A 602 9.35 -99.58 32.55
N LYS A 603 9.84 -100.65 33.17
CA LYS A 603 10.62 -100.60 34.41
C LYS A 603 11.95 -101.31 34.15
N LEU A 604 13.04 -100.73 34.64
CA LEU A 604 14.37 -101.30 34.44
C LEU A 604 15.19 -101.25 35.74
N LYS A 605 15.93 -102.32 36.05
CA LYS A 605 16.84 -102.38 37.21
C LYS A 605 18.04 -101.48 36.98
N SER A 606 18.48 -100.74 37.99
CA SER A 606 19.50 -99.69 37.88
C SER A 606 20.89 -100.11 37.38
N HIS A 607 21.24 -101.40 37.38
CA HIS A 607 22.49 -101.91 36.81
C HIS A 607 22.44 -102.25 35.32
N ASN A 608 21.24 -102.36 34.72
CA ASN A 608 21.10 -102.63 33.29
C ASN A 608 21.54 -101.42 32.45
N ALA A 609 21.84 -101.61 31.17
CA ALA A 609 22.11 -100.50 30.26
C ALA A 609 20.81 -99.92 29.68
N SER A 610 20.69 -98.60 29.65
CA SER A 610 19.62 -97.84 28.96
C SER A 610 20.18 -96.53 28.42
N LEU A 611 19.46 -95.88 27.52
CA LEU A 611 19.83 -94.55 27.03
C LEU A 611 19.61 -93.48 28.12
N GLY A 612 20.37 -92.40 28.05
CA GLY A 612 20.27 -91.27 28.96
C GLY A 612 20.00 -89.96 28.22
N VAL A 613 19.11 -89.15 28.77
CA VAL A 613 18.94 -87.74 28.42
C VAL A 613 19.00 -86.94 29.71
N GLY A 614 19.71 -85.82 29.70
CA GLY A 614 19.76 -84.86 30.80
C GLY A 614 18.96 -83.62 30.46
N ILE A 615 18.39 -82.97 31.47
CA ILE A 615 17.76 -81.65 31.34
C ILE A 615 18.43 -80.62 32.24
N LYS A 616 18.57 -79.39 31.72
CA LYS A 616 19.12 -78.23 32.45
C LYS A 616 18.51 -76.90 32.01
#